data_AF-A0A3A4W3Z1-F1
#
_entry.id   AF-A0A3A4W3Z1-F1
#
_cell.length_a   1.000
_cell.length_b   1.000
_cell.length_c   1.000
_cell.angle_alpha   90.00
_cell.angle_beta   90.00
_cell.angle_gamma   90.00
#
_symmetry.space_group_name_H-M   'P 1'
#
loop_
_entity.id
_entity.type
_entity.pdbx_description
1 polymer ?
#
loop_
_entity_poly.entity_id
_entity_poly.type
_entity_poly.pdbx_seq_one_letter_code
_entity_poly.pdbx_strand_id
1 'polypeptide(L)'
;MDIRRKKRHSHIYIELKIRINGVWEPVKALDWNEDGFNFYMNRAVDADSVMFKKGAAQFSGVIVWKRFIRDDYGVIEMALNRFLFEELEKLDPGSDTYRRIVRLIRVQERPEEKKKLLTALKGVSVVEDAELTAEKYKVENPLFRYGVKVVSEEWNRIVSYAFEASSVVRTLDNISKELSRMADEMP
;
A
#
# COMPACT_ATOMS: atom_id res chain seq x y z
N MET A 1 6.91 -29.13 -16.27
CA MET A 1 5.60 -28.87 -15.64
C MET A 1 5.53 -27.38 -15.42
N ASP A 2 4.86 -26.67 -16.32
CA ASP A 2 4.94 -25.21 -16.46
C ASP A 2 3.96 -24.55 -15.49
N ILE A 3 4.45 -24.08 -14.33
CA ILE A 3 3.63 -23.36 -13.35
C ILE A 3 3.37 -21.96 -13.92
N ARG A 4 2.36 -21.85 -14.78
CA ARG A 4 1.78 -20.56 -15.17
C ARG A 4 1.27 -19.89 -13.90
N ARG A 5 2.05 -18.97 -13.33
CA ARG A 5 1.63 -18.11 -12.23
C ARG A 5 0.41 -17.33 -12.72
N LYS A 6 -0.79 -17.60 -12.18
CA LYS A 6 -1.97 -16.78 -12.46
C LYS A 6 -1.63 -15.31 -12.19
N LYS A 7 -2.06 -14.42 -13.07
CA LYS A 7 -1.83 -12.98 -12.95
C LYS A 7 -2.34 -12.49 -11.60
N ARG A 8 -1.54 -11.69 -10.91
CA ARG A 8 -1.93 -11.03 -9.65
C ARG A 8 -2.32 -9.58 -9.91
N HIS A 9 -3.28 -9.09 -9.14
CA HIS A 9 -3.82 -7.74 -9.21
C HIS A 9 -3.28 -6.89 -8.07
N SER A 10 -2.73 -5.72 -8.39
CA SER A 10 -2.09 -4.81 -7.44
C SER A 10 -2.56 -3.37 -7.53
N HIS A 11 -3.38 -3.02 -8.54
CA HIS A 11 -3.89 -1.66 -8.76
C HIS A 11 -5.00 -1.26 -7.77
N ILE A 12 -5.62 -2.24 -7.11
CA ILE A 12 -6.56 -2.03 -6.00
C ILE A 12 -6.28 -3.06 -4.89
N TYR A 13 -6.65 -2.71 -3.66
CA TYR A 13 -6.61 -3.63 -2.52
C TYR A 13 -8.02 -4.07 -2.12
N ILE A 14 -8.13 -5.26 -1.51
CA ILE A 14 -9.38 -5.74 -0.93
C ILE A 14 -9.29 -5.61 0.59
N GLU A 15 -10.17 -4.82 1.20
CA GLU A 15 -10.24 -4.68 2.66
C GLU A 15 -10.83 -5.93 3.30
N LEU A 16 -10.10 -6.56 4.20
CA LEU A 16 -10.51 -7.76 4.93
C LEU A 16 -10.36 -7.52 6.43
N LYS A 17 -10.86 -8.47 7.22
CA LYS A 17 -10.46 -8.65 8.62
C LYS A 17 -9.81 -10.00 8.80
N ILE A 18 -8.74 -10.08 9.59
CA ILE A 18 -8.06 -11.31 10.01
C ILE A 18 -8.38 -11.60 11.48
N ARG A 19 -8.49 -12.87 11.87
CA ARG A 19 -8.72 -13.27 13.26
C ARG A 19 -7.41 -13.65 13.93
N ILE A 20 -6.96 -12.85 14.90
CA ILE A 20 -5.74 -13.07 15.69
C ILE A 20 -6.13 -13.09 17.17
N ASN A 21 -5.73 -14.13 17.91
CA ASN A 21 -6.04 -14.28 19.34
C ASN A 21 -7.53 -14.06 19.66
N GLY A 22 -8.41 -14.52 18.78
CA GLY A 22 -9.86 -14.38 18.90
C GLY A 22 -10.45 -13.04 18.44
N VAL A 23 -9.63 -12.02 18.21
CA VAL A 23 -10.03 -10.65 17.82
C VAL A 23 -9.95 -10.47 16.31
N TRP A 24 -10.88 -9.69 15.75
CA TRP A 24 -10.88 -9.34 14.33
C TRP A 24 -10.15 -8.02 14.09
N GLU A 25 -9.11 -8.06 13.26
CA GLU A 25 -8.26 -6.92 12.94
C GLU A 25 -8.33 -6.58 11.46
N PRO A 26 -8.30 -5.30 11.07
CA PRO A 26 -8.33 -4.93 9.66
C PRO A 26 -7.01 -5.27 8.96
N VAL A 27 -7.10 -5.81 7.74
CA VAL A 27 -5.96 -6.02 6.84
C VAL A 27 -6.34 -5.68 5.40
N LYS A 28 -5.34 -5.35 4.58
CA LYS A 28 -5.52 -5.11 3.15
C LYS A 28 -4.89 -6.27 2.37
N ALA A 29 -5.70 -6.97 1.59
CA ALA A 29 -5.21 -7.94 0.61
C ALA A 29 -4.67 -7.20 -0.61
N LEU A 30 -3.40 -7.45 -0.88
CA LEU A 30 -2.57 -6.88 -1.95
C LEU A 30 -2.07 -8.02 -2.85
N ASP A 31 -1.66 -7.71 -4.07
CA ASP A 31 -1.15 -8.69 -5.03
C ASP A 31 -2.01 -9.96 -5.09
N TRP A 32 -3.31 -9.79 -5.25
CA TRP A 32 -4.29 -10.87 -5.04
C TRP A 32 -4.68 -11.56 -6.35
N ASN A 33 -5.13 -12.80 -6.25
CA ASN A 33 -5.82 -13.58 -7.27
C ASN A 33 -6.68 -14.67 -6.58
N GLU A 34 -7.27 -15.58 -7.35
CA GLU A 34 -8.10 -16.68 -6.83
C GLU A 34 -7.33 -17.63 -5.92
N ASP A 35 -6.01 -17.76 -6.12
CA ASP A 35 -5.17 -18.68 -5.34
C ASP A 35 -4.72 -18.07 -4.00
N GLY A 36 -4.87 -16.76 -3.82
CA GLY A 36 -4.59 -16.06 -2.56
C GLY A 36 -4.10 -14.62 -2.73
N PHE A 37 -3.45 -14.09 -1.70
CA PHE A 37 -3.08 -12.67 -1.62
C PHE A 37 -1.90 -12.46 -0.68
N ASN A 38 -1.35 -11.24 -0.69
CA ASN A 38 -0.38 -10.77 0.27
C ASN A 38 -1.01 -9.76 1.23
N PHE A 39 -0.53 -9.66 2.46
CA PHE A 39 -0.94 -8.60 3.38
C PHE A 39 0.21 -8.18 4.30
N TYR A 40 0.03 -7.05 4.97
CA TYR A 40 0.98 -6.51 5.93
C TYR A 40 0.36 -6.42 7.33
N MET A 41 1.17 -6.63 8.36
CA MET A 41 0.81 -6.38 9.76
C MET A 41 2.00 -5.82 10.53
N ASN A 42 1.73 -5.01 11.55
CA ASN A 42 2.72 -4.45 12.46
C ASN A 42 3.09 -5.39 13.63
N ARG A 43 2.61 -6.64 13.59
CA ARG A 43 2.93 -7.69 14.55
C ARG A 43 3.11 -9.03 13.86
N ALA A 44 3.86 -9.90 14.51
CA ALA A 44 4.02 -11.28 14.08
C ALA A 44 2.68 -12.01 14.16
N VAL A 45 2.39 -12.82 13.13
CA VAL A 45 1.30 -13.78 13.11
C VAL A 45 1.94 -15.15 13.24
N ASP A 46 1.83 -15.73 14.44
CA ASP A 46 2.46 -17.01 14.80
C ASP A 46 1.56 -18.22 14.51
N ALA A 47 0.71 -18.13 13.48
CA ALA A 47 -0.19 -19.19 13.06
C ALA A 47 -0.01 -19.48 11.56
N ASP A 48 0.06 -20.76 11.20
CA ASP A 48 0.16 -21.17 9.79
C ASP A 48 -1.18 -21.08 9.06
N SER A 49 -2.30 -21.18 9.80
CA SER A 49 -3.65 -21.04 9.27
C SER A 49 -4.40 -19.97 10.05
N VAL A 50 -5.03 -19.06 9.31
CA VAL A 50 -5.74 -17.90 9.87
C VAL A 50 -7.11 -17.77 9.22
N MET A 51 -8.07 -17.22 9.97
CA MET A 51 -9.42 -16.95 9.47
C MET A 51 -9.51 -15.51 8.99
N PHE A 52 -10.10 -15.30 7.82
CA PHE A 52 -10.39 -13.99 7.25
C PHE A 52 -11.89 -13.77 7.10
N LYS A 53 -12.29 -12.51 6.97
CA LYS A 53 -13.66 -12.16 6.58
C LYS A 53 -13.76 -10.87 5.77
N LYS A 54 -14.80 -10.80 4.93
CA LYS A 54 -15.32 -9.60 4.24
C LYS A 54 -16.82 -9.51 4.49
N GLY A 55 -17.27 -8.52 5.25
CA GLY A 55 -18.67 -8.45 5.66
C GLY A 55 -19.09 -9.72 6.41
N ALA A 56 -20.09 -10.43 5.89
CA ALA A 56 -20.56 -11.71 6.43
C ALA A 56 -19.76 -12.94 5.96
N ALA A 57 -19.06 -12.85 4.83
CA ALA A 57 -18.30 -13.97 4.28
C ALA A 57 -17.03 -14.22 5.09
N GLN A 58 -16.81 -15.48 5.51
CA GLN A 58 -15.61 -15.91 6.24
C GLN A 58 -14.92 -17.03 5.47
N PHE A 59 -13.59 -17.08 5.53
CA PHE A 59 -12.80 -18.11 4.85
C PHE A 59 -11.44 -18.30 5.53
N SER A 60 -10.90 -19.51 5.47
CA SER A 60 -9.56 -19.81 5.97
C SER A 60 -8.50 -19.54 4.90
N GLY A 61 -7.31 -19.12 5.35
CA GLY A 61 -6.13 -19.02 4.51
C GLY A 61 -4.91 -19.57 5.23
N VAL A 62 -3.99 -20.14 4.45
CA VAL A 62 -2.72 -20.69 4.93
C VAL A 62 -1.61 -19.71 4.61
N ILE A 63 -0.86 -19.28 5.63
CA ILE A 63 0.35 -18.47 5.45
C ILE A 63 1.43 -19.38 4.86
N VAL A 64 1.77 -19.14 3.59
CA VAL A 64 2.75 -19.94 2.85
C VAL A 64 4.16 -19.35 2.90
N TRP A 65 4.27 -18.06 3.20
CA TRP A 65 5.53 -17.41 3.51
C TRP A 65 5.30 -16.19 4.39
N LYS A 66 6.31 -15.87 5.20
CA LYS A 66 6.39 -14.64 5.98
C LYS A 66 7.74 -13.98 5.74
N ARG A 67 7.74 -12.66 5.61
CA ARG A 67 8.95 -11.85 5.49
C ARG A 67 8.86 -10.73 6.50
N PHE A 68 9.85 -10.65 7.37
CA PHE A 68 10.05 -9.44 8.15
C PHE A 68 10.61 -8.36 7.22
N ILE A 69 9.86 -7.29 7.04
CA ILE A 69 10.30 -6.16 6.22
C ILE A 69 11.16 -5.28 7.12
N ARG A 70 12.47 -5.46 6.96
CA ARG A 70 13.47 -4.48 7.36
C ARG A 70 13.73 -3.47 6.25
N ASP A 71 12.99 -3.53 5.14
CA ASP A 71 13.32 -2.77 3.93
C ASP A 71 13.43 -1.29 4.25
N ASP A 72 14.69 -0.84 4.31
CA ASP A 72 15.08 0.52 4.62
C ASP A 72 14.31 1.48 3.73
N TYR A 73 14.04 1.09 2.49
CA TYR A 73 13.42 1.93 1.48
C TYR A 73 12.00 2.38 1.84
N GLY A 74 11.13 1.45 2.24
CA GLY A 74 9.74 1.76 2.57
C GLY A 74 9.58 2.51 3.89
N VAL A 75 10.39 2.16 4.89
CA VAL A 75 10.33 2.81 6.21
C VAL A 75 10.96 4.21 6.15
N ILE A 76 12.05 4.37 5.41
CA ILE A 76 12.64 5.69 5.13
C ILE A 76 11.65 6.54 4.33
N GLU A 77 10.99 5.99 3.31
CA GLU A 77 9.99 6.74 2.55
C GLU A 77 8.81 7.21 3.42
N MET A 78 8.35 6.37 4.36
CA MET A 78 7.33 6.76 5.34
C MET A 78 7.81 7.90 6.25
N ALA A 79 9.04 7.82 6.77
CA ALA A 79 9.60 8.87 7.60
C ALA A 79 9.74 10.18 6.79
N LEU A 80 10.29 10.14 5.59
CA LEU A 80 10.43 11.30 4.71
C LEU A 80 9.07 11.94 4.38
N ASN A 81 8.05 11.13 4.10
CA ASN A 81 6.69 11.63 3.86
C ASN A 81 6.12 12.38 5.07
N ARG A 82 6.40 11.92 6.29
CA ARG A 82 5.98 12.61 7.52
C ARG A 82 6.62 13.99 7.63
N PHE A 83 7.93 14.09 7.48
CA PHE A 83 8.64 15.38 7.55
C PHE A 83 8.20 16.34 6.43
N LEU A 84 7.95 15.83 5.22
CA LEU A 84 7.38 16.63 4.13
C LEU A 84 5.96 17.11 4.43
N PHE A 85 5.15 16.31 5.13
CA PHE A 85 3.80 16.70 5.55
C PHE A 85 3.83 17.79 6.63
N GLU A 86 4.72 17.68 7.62
CA GLU A 86 4.94 18.72 8.64
C GLU A 86 5.37 20.06 8.01
N GLU A 87 5.98 20.03 6.83
CA GLU A 87 6.27 21.25 6.06
C GLU A 87 5.08 21.76 5.24
N LEU A 88 4.17 20.90 4.77
CA LEU A 88 2.92 21.35 4.15
C LEU A 88 2.09 22.21 5.09
N GLU A 89 2.09 21.91 6.39
CA GLU A 89 1.35 22.68 7.41
C GLU A 89 1.86 24.13 7.55
N LYS A 90 3.08 24.41 7.09
CA LYS A 90 3.73 25.72 7.21
C LYS A 90 3.74 26.51 5.89
N LEU A 91 3.29 25.90 4.80
CA LEU A 91 3.30 26.48 3.45
C LEU A 91 1.92 26.97 3.05
N ASP A 92 1.87 28.04 2.25
CA ASP A 92 0.63 28.51 1.62
C ASP A 92 0.10 27.42 0.65
N PRO A 93 -1.14 26.92 0.84
CA PRO A 93 -1.78 25.98 -0.08
C PRO A 93 -1.86 26.45 -1.53
N GLY A 94 -1.82 27.76 -1.76
CA GLY A 94 -1.78 28.37 -3.09
C GLY A 94 -0.44 28.22 -3.82
N SER A 95 0.65 27.97 -3.11
CA SER A 95 2.00 27.96 -3.67
C SER A 95 2.30 26.75 -4.55
N ASP A 96 3.14 26.93 -5.57
CA ASP A 96 3.59 25.84 -6.45
C ASP A 96 4.37 24.77 -5.65
N THR A 97 5.13 25.19 -4.65
CA THR A 97 5.87 24.31 -3.74
C THR A 97 4.93 23.38 -2.96
N TYR A 98 3.83 23.88 -2.42
CA TYR A 98 2.81 23.07 -1.74
C TYR A 98 2.28 21.97 -2.67
N ARG A 99 1.89 22.34 -3.89
CA ARG A 99 1.36 21.39 -4.88
C ARG A 99 2.39 20.33 -5.27
N ARG A 100 3.67 20.69 -5.42
CA ARG A 100 4.75 19.75 -5.73
C ARG A 100 4.98 18.75 -4.60
N ILE A 101 5.00 19.20 -3.35
CA ILE A 101 5.14 18.32 -2.17
C ILE A 101 3.95 17.36 -2.07
N VAL A 102 2.72 17.84 -2.24
CA VAL A 102 1.50 16.99 -2.22
C VAL A 102 1.58 15.91 -3.30
N ARG A 103 2.00 16.25 -4.53
CA ARG A 103 2.18 15.24 -5.59
C ARG A 103 3.25 14.23 -5.21
N LEU A 104 4.38 14.68 -4.67
CA LEU A 104 5.50 13.81 -4.33
C LEU A 104 5.18 12.83 -3.18
N ILE A 105 4.45 13.27 -2.15
CA ILE A 105 3.99 12.40 -1.06
C ILE A 105 3.11 11.27 -1.58
N ARG A 106 2.26 11.54 -2.59
CA ARG A 106 1.32 10.58 -3.17
C ARG A 106 1.99 9.53 -4.06
N VAL A 107 3.19 9.78 -4.56
CA VAL A 107 3.95 8.83 -5.38
C VAL A 107 4.81 7.96 -4.46
N GLN A 108 4.68 6.64 -4.61
CA GLN A 108 5.48 5.64 -3.89
C GLN A 108 6.81 5.38 -4.61
N GLU A 109 7.77 4.77 -3.91
CA GLU A 109 9.06 4.33 -4.44
C GLU A 109 9.96 5.49 -4.88
N ARG A 110 9.84 6.67 -4.25
CA ARG A 110 10.68 7.85 -4.56
C ARG A 110 11.37 8.49 -3.34
N PRO A 111 12.02 7.73 -2.45
CA PRO A 111 12.70 8.32 -1.29
C PRO A 111 13.83 9.27 -1.69
N GLU A 112 14.57 9.02 -2.77
CA GLU A 112 15.66 9.92 -3.18
C GLU A 112 15.18 11.30 -3.64
N GLU A 113 14.04 11.36 -4.32
CA GLU A 113 13.43 12.64 -4.69
C GLU A 113 12.88 13.37 -3.45
N LYS A 114 12.33 12.62 -2.49
CA LYS A 114 11.84 13.14 -1.21
C LYS A 114 12.99 13.66 -0.34
N LYS A 115 14.13 12.97 -0.29
CA LYS A 115 15.36 13.42 0.38
C LYS A 115 15.84 14.73 -0.22
N LYS A 116 16.00 14.80 -1.56
CA LYS A 116 16.44 16.03 -2.24
C LYS A 116 15.54 17.22 -1.93
N LEU A 117 14.23 17.02 -1.98
CA LEU A 117 13.27 18.09 -1.68
C LEU A 117 13.33 18.51 -0.21
N LEU A 118 13.38 17.56 0.72
CA LEU A 118 13.47 17.85 2.15
C LEU A 118 14.78 18.56 2.50
N THR A 119 15.90 18.15 1.89
CA THR A 119 17.19 18.85 2.00
C THR A 119 17.09 20.28 1.46
N ALA A 120 16.43 20.50 0.33
CA ALA A 120 16.26 21.84 -0.23
C ALA A 120 15.41 22.76 0.68
N LEU A 121 14.48 22.19 1.45
CA LEU A 121 13.58 22.95 2.33
C LEU A 121 14.18 23.22 3.72
N LYS A 122 14.98 22.29 4.27
CA LYS A 122 15.43 22.34 5.67
C LYS A 122 16.92 22.07 5.91
N GLY A 123 17.66 21.70 4.87
CA GLY A 123 19.04 21.27 4.98
C GLY A 123 19.18 19.77 5.26
N VAL A 124 20.44 19.33 5.30
CA VAL A 124 20.82 17.90 5.36
C VAL A 124 20.45 17.25 6.70
N SER A 125 20.49 18.01 7.80
CA SER A 125 20.23 17.49 9.15
C SER A 125 18.83 16.89 9.32
N VAL A 126 17.82 17.43 8.60
CA VAL A 126 16.44 16.91 8.68
C VAL A 126 16.29 15.58 7.93
N VAL A 127 17.16 15.31 6.94
CA VAL A 127 17.20 13.99 6.30
C VAL A 127 17.82 12.96 7.25
N GLU A 128 18.87 13.34 7.98
CA GLU A 128 19.47 12.48 9.02
C GLU A 128 18.46 12.17 10.14
N ASP A 129 17.68 13.17 10.58
CA ASP A 129 16.58 12.98 11.53
C ASP A 129 15.49 12.05 10.98
N ALA A 130 15.16 12.14 9.69
CA ALA A 130 14.22 11.25 9.03
C ALA A 130 14.74 9.81 8.95
N GLU A 131 16.03 9.62 8.69
CA GLU A 131 16.69 8.30 8.68
C GLU A 131 16.78 7.70 10.08
N LEU A 132 17.11 8.50 11.11
CA LEU A 132 17.05 8.09 12.52
C LEU A 132 15.62 7.72 12.94
N THR A 133 14.63 8.49 12.50
CA THR A 133 13.20 8.21 12.74
C THR A 133 12.77 6.93 12.04
N ALA A 134 13.23 6.69 10.81
CA ALA A 134 13.00 5.45 10.10
C ALA A 134 13.60 4.26 10.86
N GLU A 135 14.81 4.41 11.40
CA GLU A 135 15.46 3.37 12.19
C GLU A 135 14.68 3.07 13.49
N LYS A 136 14.20 4.11 14.19
CA LYS A 136 13.29 3.94 15.34
C LYS A 136 12.00 3.24 14.94
N TYR A 137 11.39 3.61 13.82
CA TYR A 137 10.18 2.94 13.33
C TYR A 137 10.41 1.46 13.00
N LYS A 138 11.58 1.08 12.49
CA LYS A 138 11.90 -0.35 12.27
C LYS A 138 11.93 -1.13 13.57
N VAL A 139 12.44 -0.53 14.65
CA VAL A 139 12.55 -1.15 15.97
C VAL A 139 11.20 -1.19 16.69
N GLU A 140 10.43 -0.09 16.62
CA GLU A 140 9.18 0.08 17.37
C GLU A 140 7.93 -0.44 16.64
N ASN A 141 7.94 -0.50 15.31
CA ASN A 141 6.80 -0.89 14.48
C ASN A 141 7.21 -1.95 13.44
N PRO A 142 7.55 -3.17 13.87
CA PRO A 142 8.02 -4.22 12.98
C PRO A 142 6.96 -4.57 11.94
N LEU A 143 7.23 -4.26 10.67
CA LEU A 143 6.31 -4.54 9.57
C LEU A 143 6.59 -5.93 9.00
N PHE A 144 5.60 -6.81 9.08
CA PHE A 144 5.64 -8.14 8.49
C PHE A 144 4.79 -8.16 7.23
N ARG A 145 5.30 -8.82 6.19
CA ARG A 145 4.53 -9.16 4.99
C ARG A 145 4.34 -10.66 4.93
N TYR A 146 3.12 -11.05 4.60
CA TYR A 146 2.71 -12.44 4.51
C TYR A 146 2.18 -12.72 3.12
N GLY A 147 2.43 -13.92 2.63
CA GLY A 147 1.71 -14.49 1.50
C GLY A 147 0.77 -15.58 2.00
N VAL A 148 -0.48 -15.47 1.58
CA VAL A 148 -1.55 -16.40 1.96
C VAL A 148 -1.98 -17.16 0.71
N LYS A 149 -2.12 -18.48 0.86
CA LYS A 149 -2.84 -19.34 -0.07
C LYS A 149 -4.25 -19.54 0.45
N VAL A 150 -5.24 -19.37 -0.42
CA VAL A 150 -6.65 -19.55 -0.08
C VAL A 150 -7.25 -20.61 -1.00
N VAL A 151 -8.02 -21.52 -0.42
CA VAL A 151 -8.82 -22.50 -1.15
C VAL A 151 -10.23 -22.41 -0.58
N SER A 152 -11.00 -21.44 -1.09
CA SER A 152 -12.36 -21.15 -0.62
C SER A 152 -13.18 -20.52 -1.75
N GLU A 153 -14.44 -20.95 -1.86
CA GLU A 153 -15.39 -20.36 -2.80
C GLU A 153 -15.75 -18.92 -2.45
N GLU A 154 -15.84 -18.61 -1.16
CA GLU A 154 -16.11 -17.27 -0.66
C GLU A 154 -15.03 -16.28 -1.13
N TRP A 155 -13.76 -16.69 -1.06
CA TRP A 155 -12.66 -15.87 -1.58
C TRP A 155 -12.76 -15.69 -3.09
N ASN A 156 -13.06 -16.74 -3.84
CA ASN A 156 -13.21 -16.64 -5.30
C ASN A 156 -14.33 -15.66 -5.70
N ARG A 157 -15.45 -15.66 -4.95
CA ARG A 157 -16.53 -14.68 -5.16
C ARG A 157 -16.05 -13.26 -4.86
N ILE A 158 -15.37 -13.05 -3.73
CA ILE A 158 -14.80 -11.73 -3.36
C ILE A 158 -13.85 -11.21 -4.44
N VAL A 159 -12.94 -12.06 -4.93
CA VAL A 159 -11.99 -11.74 -6.00
C VAL A 159 -12.71 -11.36 -7.29
N SER A 160 -13.74 -12.12 -7.67
CA SER A 160 -14.52 -11.85 -8.88
C SER A 160 -15.21 -10.49 -8.81
N TYR A 161 -15.90 -10.19 -7.70
CA TYR A 161 -16.53 -8.88 -7.48
C TYR A 161 -15.51 -7.73 -7.47
N ALA A 162 -14.36 -7.93 -6.82
CA ALA A 162 -13.30 -6.92 -6.79
C ALA A 162 -12.73 -6.66 -8.19
N PHE A 163 -12.55 -7.71 -8.99
CA PHE A 163 -12.07 -7.59 -10.36
C PHE A 163 -13.05 -6.80 -11.24
N GLU A 164 -14.33 -7.15 -11.20
CA GLU A 164 -15.39 -6.44 -11.92
C GLU A 164 -15.44 -4.96 -11.53
N ALA A 165 -15.49 -4.65 -10.24
CA ALA A 165 -15.49 -3.27 -9.75
C ALA A 165 -14.25 -2.49 -10.22
N SER A 166 -13.08 -3.12 -10.18
CA SER A 166 -11.83 -2.48 -10.62
C SER A 166 -11.79 -2.21 -12.13
N SER A 167 -12.44 -3.07 -12.92
CA SER A 167 -12.50 -2.94 -14.38
C SER A 167 -13.35 -1.73 -14.79
N VAL A 168 -14.44 -1.47 -14.06
CA VAL A 168 -15.30 -0.30 -14.25
C VAL A 168 -14.54 0.97 -13.90
N VAL A 169 -13.86 1.02 -12.75
CA VAL A 169 -13.05 2.17 -12.34
C VAL A 169 -11.96 2.48 -13.37
N ARG A 170 -11.25 1.45 -13.85
CA ARG A 170 -10.21 1.62 -14.88
C ARG A 170 -10.78 2.11 -16.21
N THR A 171 -12.01 1.72 -16.55
CA THR A 171 -12.70 2.21 -17.75
C THR A 171 -13.07 3.68 -17.60
N LEU A 172 -13.61 4.08 -16.43
CA LEU A 172 -13.92 5.47 -16.12
C LEU A 172 -12.66 6.36 -16.11
N ASP A 173 -11.55 5.87 -15.55
CA ASP A 173 -10.27 6.58 -15.56
C ASP A 173 -9.73 6.81 -16.97
N ASN A 174 -9.90 5.82 -17.87
CA ASN A 174 -9.49 5.96 -19.27
C ASN A 174 -10.34 7.01 -19.99
N ILE A 175 -11.67 6.97 -19.81
CA ILE A 175 -12.59 7.96 -20.40
C ILE A 175 -12.28 9.37 -19.88
N SER A 176 -12.05 9.50 -18.57
CA SER A 176 -11.68 10.78 -17.95
C SER A 176 -10.38 11.36 -18.55
N LYS A 177 -9.36 10.51 -18.75
CA LYS A 177 -8.10 10.93 -19.40
C LYS A 177 -8.28 11.34 -20.85
N GLU A 178 -9.13 10.63 -21.61
CA GLU A 178 -9.44 10.99 -22.99
C GLU A 178 -10.19 12.33 -23.07
N LEU A 179 -11.16 12.56 -22.18
CA LEU A 179 -11.88 13.82 -22.09
C LEU A 179 -10.96 14.99 -21.70
N SER A 180 -10.06 14.80 -20.73
CA SER A 180 -9.05 15.83 -20.40
C SER A 180 -8.16 16.14 -21.60
N ARG A 181 -7.72 15.12 -22.35
CA ARG A 181 -6.88 15.31 -23.53
C ARG A 181 -7.61 16.05 -24.65
N MET A 182 -8.89 15.74 -24.86
CA MET A 182 -9.72 16.46 -25.84
C MET A 182 -9.97 17.92 -25.43
N ALA A 183 -10.13 18.21 -24.14
CA ALA A 183 -10.28 19.57 -23.65
C ALA A 183 -9.01 20.42 -23.81
N ASP A 184 -7.82 19.81 -23.67
CA ASP A 184 -6.53 20.47 -23.88
C ASP A 184 -6.20 20.67 -25.39
N GLU A 185 -6.85 19.91 -26.28
CA GLU A 185 -6.69 19.99 -27.75
C GLU A 185 -7.70 20.96 -28.42
N MET A 186 -8.64 21.54 -27.67
CA MET A 186 -9.57 22.56 -28.18
C MET A 186 -8.98 23.97 -28.00
N PRO A 187 -8.82 24.76 -29.08
CA PRO A 187 -8.22 26.10 -29.03
C PRO A 187 -9.08 27.16 -28.35
#